data_AF-A0A0S2EQL6-F1
#
_entry.id   AF-A0A0S2EQL6-F1
#
_cell.length_a   1.000
_cell.length_b   1.000
_cell.length_c   1.000
_cell.angle_alpha   90.00
_cell.angle_beta   90.00
_cell.angle_gamma   90.00
#
_symmetry.space_group_name_H-M   'P 1'
#
loop_
_entity.id
_entity.type
_entity.pdbx_description
1 polymer ?
#
loop_
_entity_poly.entity_id
_entity_poly.type
_entity_poly.pdbx_seq_one_letter_code
_entity_poly.pdbx_strand_id
1 'polypeptide(L)'
;MKDITHTPGPWHVAMRQRIGITVRAAEEKPIADIWQNGDDPMANARLIAAAPDLLKALQTIAHIAHHNFGRQTEKLADIEPIAREAISKASPNLPSASQEGGE
;
A
#
# COMPACT_ATOMS: atom_id res chain seq x y z
N MET A 1 13.12 25.92 9.98
CA MET A 1 12.00 24.96 10.00
C MET A 1 12.61 23.57 10.03
N LYS A 2 12.14 22.66 10.89
CA LYS A 2 12.64 21.30 10.93
C LYS A 2 11.95 20.55 9.80
N ASP A 3 12.68 20.12 8.78
CA ASP A 3 12.11 19.33 7.71
C ASP A 3 11.45 18.09 8.32
N ILE A 4 10.15 17.89 8.05
CA ILE A 4 9.43 16.71 8.51
C ILE A 4 9.93 15.54 7.67
N THR A 5 10.87 14.77 8.20
CA THR A 5 11.38 13.57 7.54
C THR A 5 10.37 12.44 7.73
N HIS A 6 9.68 12.06 6.66
CA HIS A 6 8.84 10.86 6.64
C HIS A 6 9.72 9.61 6.77
N THR A 7 9.19 8.55 7.40
CA THR A 7 9.88 7.26 7.44
C THR A 7 9.91 6.66 6.03
N PRO A 8 11.09 6.46 5.42
CA PRO A 8 11.16 5.91 4.07
C PRO A 8 10.61 4.48 4.01
N GLY A 9 9.99 4.12 2.89
CA GLY A 9 9.70 2.73 2.54
C GLY A 9 10.96 1.97 2.08
N PRO A 10 10.88 0.66 1.84
CA PRO A 10 9.68 -0.19 1.91
C PRO A 10 9.30 -0.55 3.35
N TRP A 11 8.00 -0.77 3.58
CA TRP A 11 7.49 -1.34 4.82
C TRP A 11 6.92 -2.73 4.56
N HIS A 12 6.99 -3.61 5.55
CA HIS A 12 6.48 -4.97 5.48
C HIS A 12 5.71 -5.36 6.74
N VAL A 13 4.80 -6.30 6.56
CA VAL A 13 4.07 -6.91 7.68
C VAL A 13 4.91 -8.04 8.27
N ALA A 14 5.03 -8.05 9.58
CA ALA A 14 5.72 -9.08 10.35
C ALA A 14 4.80 -9.64 11.44
N MET A 15 4.79 -10.96 11.63
CA MET A 15 4.10 -11.59 12.74
C MET A 15 5.01 -11.68 13.97
N ARG A 16 4.55 -11.22 15.13
CA ARG A 16 5.23 -11.38 16.41
C ARG A 16 4.42 -12.31 17.32
N GLN A 17 5.04 -13.42 17.73
CA GLN A 17 4.44 -14.51 18.51
C GLN A 17 3.67 -14.09 19.79
N ARG A 18 3.90 -12.89 20.35
CA ARG A 18 3.24 -12.40 21.58
C ARG A 18 2.44 -11.10 21.44
N ILE A 19 2.65 -10.34 20.36
CA ILE A 19 2.11 -8.97 20.22
C ILE A 19 1.06 -8.92 19.10
N GLY A 20 1.01 -9.94 18.23
CA GLY A 20 0.13 -9.96 17.07
C GLY A 20 0.88 -9.56 15.81
N ILE A 21 0.34 -8.59 15.07
CA ILE A 21 0.88 -8.18 13.76
C ILE A 21 1.59 -6.84 13.93
N THR A 22 2.81 -6.71 13.42
CA THR A 22 3.59 -5.46 13.43
C THR A 22 3.91 -5.06 11.99
N VAL A 23 3.80 -3.78 11.67
CA VAL A 23 4.35 -3.21 10.44
C VAL A 23 5.74 -2.65 10.74
N ARG A 24 6.69 -2.95 9.88
CA ARG A 24 8.11 -2.61 10.05
C ARG A 24 8.65 -1.92 8.81
N ALA A 25 9.59 -1.00 8.99
CA ALA A 25 10.40 -0.48 7.90
C ALA A 25 11.62 -1.39 7.69
N ALA A 26 12.46 -1.03 6.70
CA ALA A 26 13.79 -1.58 6.53
C ALA A 26 14.56 -1.63 7.87
N GLU A 27 15.44 -2.63 8.01
CA GLU A 27 16.22 -2.86 9.23
C GLU A 27 15.35 -3.17 10.48
N GLU A 28 14.16 -3.72 10.27
CA GLU A 28 13.33 -4.28 11.35
C GLU A 28 12.86 -3.21 12.38
N LYS A 29 12.82 -1.94 11.98
CA LYS A 29 12.33 -0.84 12.81
C LYS A 29 10.79 -0.86 12.87
N PRO A 30 10.16 -0.94 14.06
CA PRO A 30 8.70 -0.97 14.18
C PRO A 30 8.07 0.37 13.78
N ILE A 31 6.99 0.31 13.02
CA ILE A 31 6.18 1.45 12.57
C ILE A 31 4.85 1.47 13.30
N ALA A 32 4.19 0.32 13.38
CA ALA A 32 2.91 0.17 14.07
C ALA A 32 2.74 -1.25 14.60
N ASP A 33 2.12 -1.38 15.77
CA ASP A 33 1.59 -2.65 16.28
C ASP A 33 0.07 -2.66 16.08
N ILE A 34 -0.42 -3.73 15.45
CA ILE A 34 -1.83 -3.91 15.14
C ILE A 34 -2.39 -4.88 16.18
N TRP A 35 -3.27 -4.33 17.00
CA TRP A 35 -3.98 -5.06 18.02
C TRP A 35 -5.03 -5.94 17.35
N GLN A 36 -5.23 -7.17 17.83
CA GLN A 36 -6.16 -8.14 17.25
C GLN A 36 -7.64 -7.83 17.55
N ASN A 37 -7.97 -6.57 17.83
CA ASN A 37 -9.33 -6.14 18.10
C ASN A 37 -9.96 -5.64 16.79
N GLY A 38 -10.89 -6.41 16.22
CA GLY A 38 -11.59 -6.09 14.98
C GLY A 38 -11.66 -7.27 14.00
N ASP A 39 -12.28 -7.04 12.85
CA ASP A 39 -12.65 -8.13 11.91
C ASP A 39 -11.47 -8.67 11.09
N ASP A 40 -10.54 -7.83 10.64
CA ASP A 40 -9.32 -8.26 9.91
C ASP A 40 -8.09 -7.38 10.23
N PRO A 41 -7.36 -7.69 11.32
CA PRO A 41 -6.14 -6.97 11.68
C PRO A 41 -5.02 -7.13 10.63
N MET A 42 -5.05 -8.19 9.82
CA MET A 42 -4.07 -8.40 8.76
C MET A 42 -4.32 -7.48 7.56
N ALA A 43 -5.58 -7.27 7.16
CA ALA A 43 -5.92 -6.26 6.16
C ALA A 43 -5.46 -4.86 6.59
N ASN A 44 -5.68 -4.50 7.85
CA ASN A 44 -5.22 -3.22 8.38
C ASN A 44 -3.68 -3.10 8.35
N ALA A 45 -2.96 -4.15 8.74
CA ALA A 45 -1.50 -4.16 8.67
C ALA A 45 -0.98 -4.00 7.23
N ARG A 46 -1.61 -4.69 6.27
CA ARG A 46 -1.31 -4.60 4.84
C ARG A 46 -1.56 -3.20 4.29
N LEU A 47 -2.69 -2.58 4.65
CA LEU A 47 -3.02 -1.21 4.28
C LEU A 47 -1.98 -0.22 4.79
N ILE A 48 -1.54 -0.35 6.05
CA ILE A 48 -0.49 0.50 6.63
C ILE A 48 0.85 0.28 5.90
N ALA A 49 1.24 -0.98 5.66
CA ALA A 49 2.49 -1.29 4.97
C ALA A 49 2.54 -0.73 3.53
N ALA A 50 1.39 -0.60 2.86
CA ALA A 50 1.27 -0.02 1.53
C ALA A 50 1.34 1.52 1.50
N ALA A 51 1.36 2.21 2.66
CA ALA A 51 1.28 3.67 2.71
C ALA A 51 2.39 4.40 1.92
N PRO A 52 3.67 3.97 1.92
CA PRO A 52 4.70 4.59 1.08
C PRO A 52 4.40 4.48 -0.42
N ASP A 53 3.88 3.33 -0.87
CA ASP A 53 3.52 3.11 -2.28
C ASP A 53 2.29 3.93 -2.68
N LEU A 54 1.28 4.01 -1.81
CA LEU A 54 0.10 4.87 -2.01
C LEU A 54 0.49 6.35 -2.12
N LEU A 55 1.37 6.83 -1.25
CA LEU A 55 1.88 8.20 -1.30
C LEU A 55 2.58 8.48 -2.63
N LYS A 56 3.45 7.56 -3.07
CA LYS A 56 4.15 7.67 -4.36
C LYS A 56 3.16 7.72 -5.53
N ALA A 57 2.13 6.86 -5.52
CA ALA A 57 1.09 6.86 -6.55
C ALA A 57 0.35 8.21 -6.61
N LEU A 58 -0.08 8.75 -5.46
CA LEU A 58 -0.78 10.02 -5.37
C LEU A 58 0.09 11.21 -5.82
N GLN A 59 1.38 11.22 -5.46
CA GLN A 59 2.32 12.24 -5.93
C GLN A 59 2.46 12.21 -7.45
N THR A 60 2.58 11.02 -8.05
CA THR A 60 2.63 10.86 -9.50
C THR A 60 1.34 11.33 -10.17
N ILE A 61 0.17 10.97 -9.63
CA ILE A 61 -1.14 11.43 -10.13
C ILE A 61 -1.24 12.95 -10.09
N ALA A 62 -0.87 13.57 -8.96
CA ALA A 62 -0.90 15.03 -8.82
C ALA A 62 0.03 15.71 -9.83
N HIS A 63 1.26 15.21 -9.98
CA HIS A 63 2.21 15.73 -10.97
C HIS A 63 1.62 15.65 -12.39
N ILE A 64 1.03 14.52 -12.75
CA ILE A 64 0.39 14.32 -14.06
C ILE A 64 -0.79 15.28 -14.25
N ALA A 65 -1.66 15.43 -13.26
CA ALA A 65 -2.80 16.35 -13.31
C ALA A 65 -2.36 17.81 -13.47
N HIS A 66 -1.30 18.23 -12.77
CA HIS A 66 -0.75 19.59 -12.87
C HIS A 66 -0.08 19.88 -14.22
N HIS A 67 0.55 18.88 -14.85
CA HIS A 67 1.31 19.05 -16.09
C HIS A 67 0.57 18.68 -17.39
N ASN A 68 -0.64 18.09 -17.30
CA ASN A 68 -1.41 17.64 -18.47
C ASN A 68 -2.60 18.53 -18.85
N PHE A 69 -2.60 19.82 -18.46
CA PHE A 69 -3.37 20.83 -19.19
C PHE A 69 -2.76 21.01 -20.60
N GLY A 70 -2.97 20.04 -21.51
CA GLY A 70 -2.71 20.20 -22.95
C GLY A 70 -2.22 19.01 -23.77
N ARG A 71 -1.71 17.90 -23.20
CA ARG A 71 -1.29 16.71 -23.97
C ARG A 71 -1.61 15.42 -23.23
N GLN A 72 -2.69 14.77 -23.62
CA GLN A 72 -3.15 13.51 -23.03
C GLN A 72 -2.51 12.33 -23.78
N THR A 73 -1.87 11.41 -23.04
CA THR A 73 -2.02 9.92 -23.15
C THR A 73 -0.79 9.15 -22.64
N GLU A 74 0.44 9.68 -22.74
CA GLU A 74 1.65 8.89 -22.42
C GLU A 74 1.91 8.70 -20.91
N LYS A 75 1.45 9.61 -20.05
CA LYS A 75 1.80 9.57 -18.60
C LYS A 75 0.92 8.68 -17.73
N LEU A 76 -0.25 8.26 -18.20
CA LEU A 76 -1.12 7.34 -17.44
C LEU A 76 -0.49 5.94 -17.30
N ALA A 77 0.34 5.55 -18.27
CA ALA A 77 1.06 4.28 -18.26
C ALA A 77 2.05 4.17 -17.08
N ASP A 78 2.59 5.28 -16.59
CA ASP A 78 3.53 5.29 -15.44
C ASP A 78 2.82 5.13 -14.09
N ILE A 79 1.51 5.42 -14.02
CA ILE A 79 0.72 5.33 -12.79
C ILE A 79 0.32 3.89 -12.51
N GLU A 80 -0.07 3.16 -13.55
CA GLU A 80 -0.59 1.78 -13.47
C GLU A 80 0.30 0.86 -12.62
N PRO A 81 1.63 0.74 -12.85
CA PRO A 81 2.44 -0.21 -12.09
C PRO A 81 2.57 0.19 -10.62
N ILE A 82 2.62 1.49 -10.30
CA ILE A 82 2.73 2.00 -8.92
C ILE A 82 1.42 1.76 -8.16
N ALA A 83 0.29 2.07 -8.80
CA ALA A 83 -1.03 1.83 -8.22
C ALA A 83 -1.28 0.33 -8.00
N ARG A 84 -0.90 -0.51 -8.97
CA ARG A 84 -1.03 -1.96 -8.88
C ARG A 84 -0.19 -2.54 -7.74
N GLU A 85 1.03 -2.06 -7.56
CA GLU A 85 1.90 -2.47 -6.45
C GLU A 85 1.30 -2.09 -5.09
N ALA A 86 0.79 -0.86 -4.96
CA ALA A 86 0.13 -0.40 -3.74
C ALA A 86 -1.12 -1.23 -3.42
N ILE A 87 -1.95 -1.54 -4.44
CA ILE A 87 -3.13 -2.39 -4.30
C ILE A 87 -2.73 -3.82 -3.91
N SER A 88 -1.71 -4.39 -4.55
CA SER A 88 -1.24 -5.75 -4.25
C SER A 88 -0.74 -5.87 -2.81
N LYS A 89 -0.03 -4.86 -2.30
CA LYS A 89 0.42 -4.81 -0.91
C LYS A 89 -0.73 -4.66 0.08
N ALA A 90 -1.76 -3.88 -0.26
CA ALA A 90 -2.93 -3.67 0.57
C ALA A 90 -3.90 -4.87 0.56
N SER A 91 -3.99 -5.58 -0.57
CA SER A 91 -4.96 -6.64 -0.83
C SER A 91 -4.26 -7.83 -1.51
N PRO A 92 -3.97 -8.92 -0.77
CA PRO A 92 -3.53 -10.15 -1.42
C PRO A 92 -4.75 -10.77 -2.06
N ASN A 93 -4.79 -10.78 -3.40
CA ASN A 93 -5.74 -11.46 -4.27
C ASN A 93 -7.12 -11.74 -3.64
N LEU A 94 -8.14 -10.97 -4.02
CA LEU A 94 -9.52 -11.48 -3.95
C LEU A 94 -9.51 -12.87 -4.62
N PRO A 95 -9.92 -13.96 -3.96
CA PRO A 95 -10.13 -15.20 -4.67
C PRO A 95 -11.06 -14.88 -5.84
N SER A 96 -10.64 -15.23 -7.05
CA SER A 96 -11.50 -15.14 -8.22
C SER A 96 -12.82 -15.78 -7.83
N ALA A 97 -13.89 -14.98 -7.82
CA ALA A 97 -15.22 -15.46 -7.55
C ALA A 97 -15.41 -16.73 -8.39
N SER A 98 -15.67 -17.83 -7.67
CA SER A 98 -15.77 -19.16 -8.22
C SER A 98 -16.54 -19.14 -9.53
N GLN A 99 -15.98 -19.82 -10.53
CA GLN A 99 -16.83 -20.49 -11.50
C GLN A 99 -17.79 -21.39 -10.71
N GLU A 100 -19.01 -20.93 -10.46
CA GLU A 100 -20.13 -21.84 -10.28
C GLU A 100 -20.73 -22.05 -11.67
N GLY A 101 -20.21 -23.07 -12.34
CA GLY A 101 -20.92 -23.76 -13.38
C GLY A 101 -21.60 -25.00 -12.79
N GLY A 102 -22.88 -25.17 -13.15
CA GLY A 102 -23.55 -26.47 -13.31
C GLY A 102 -23.99 -27.17 -12.03
N GLU A 103 -25.29 -27.20 -11.78
CA GLU A 103 -26.21 -28.25 -12.27
C GLU A 103 -27.61 -27.66 -12.51
#